data_AF-A0A916NMI1-F1
#
_entry.id   AF-A0A916NMI1-F1
#
_cell.length_a   1.000
_cell.length_b   1.000
_cell.length_c   1.000
_cell.angle_alpha   90.00
_cell.angle_beta   90.00
_cell.angle_gamma   90.00
#
_symmetry.space_group_name_H-M   'P 1'
#
loop_
_entity.id
_entity.type
_entity.pdbx_description
1 polymer ?
#
loop_
_entity_poly.entity_id
_entity_poly.type
_entity_poly.pdbx_seq_one_letter_code
_entity_poly.pdbx_strand_id
1 'polypeptide(L)'
;MPLSYRSAPFAGSEAFLVGTSEHGVLGKRWFADAAGDPVYRSVLAATIAQGGREADEFSDDGTGALVPRDLSTRVRGSGEPGRLIPDLSAATVSAVGHLTRLDADSSVLDILRIVDPAAVERDDQLTLRATWPGQTMPAILATLE
;
A
#
# COMPACT_ATOMS: atom_id res chain seq x y z
N MET A 1 -3.31 8.18 3.23
CA MET A 1 -4.23 7.02 3.28
C MET A 1 -4.23 6.31 1.93
N PRO A 2 -4.06 4.98 1.86
CA PRO A 2 -4.14 4.24 0.60
C PRO A 2 -5.60 4.10 0.10
N LEU A 3 -5.80 4.25 -1.20
CA LEU A 3 -7.12 4.17 -1.84
C LEU A 3 -7.08 3.21 -3.04
N SER A 4 -8.10 2.36 -3.15
CA SER A 4 -8.37 1.56 -4.33
C SER A 4 -9.29 2.32 -5.28
N TYR A 5 -8.96 2.28 -6.58
CA TYR A 5 -9.73 2.88 -7.66
C TYR A 5 -10.13 1.81 -8.67
N ARG A 6 -11.43 1.55 -8.83
CA ARG A 6 -11.94 0.42 -9.64
C ARG A 6 -13.08 0.81 -10.56
N SER A 7 -13.26 0.02 -11.62
CA SER A 7 -14.40 0.13 -12.57
C SER A 7 -15.67 -0.57 -12.08
N ALA A 8 -15.63 -1.22 -10.92
CA ALA A 8 -16.74 -1.90 -10.28
C ALA A 8 -16.46 -2.02 -8.77
N PRO A 9 -17.50 -2.13 -7.91
CA PRO A 9 -17.29 -2.45 -6.51
C PRO A 9 -16.73 -3.88 -6.39
N PHE A 10 -16.03 -4.16 -5.29
CA PHE A 10 -15.61 -5.52 -4.93
C PHE A 10 -16.51 -6.06 -3.81
N ALA A 11 -16.54 -7.39 -3.65
CA ALA A 11 -17.36 -8.03 -2.61
C ALA A 11 -16.94 -7.55 -1.21
N GLY A 12 -17.89 -7.09 -0.41
CA GLY A 12 -17.64 -6.55 0.93
C GLY A 12 -17.06 -5.13 0.95
N SER A 13 -17.05 -4.43 -0.19
CA SER A 13 -16.53 -3.04 -0.26
C SER A 13 -17.41 -2.00 0.42
N GLU A 14 -18.64 -2.34 0.80
CA GLU A 14 -19.63 -1.41 1.34
C GLU A 14 -19.13 -0.67 2.59
N ALA A 15 -18.43 -1.38 3.48
CA ALA A 15 -17.85 -0.79 4.70
C ALA A 15 -16.60 0.08 4.44
N PHE A 16 -16.02 -0.01 3.23
CA PHE A 16 -14.79 0.68 2.84
C PHE A 16 -15.03 1.73 1.76
N LEU A 17 -16.25 1.83 1.23
CA LEU A 17 -16.59 2.73 0.14
C LEU A 17 -16.48 4.18 0.63
N VAL A 18 -15.57 4.93 0.01
CA VAL A 18 -15.45 6.37 0.22
C VAL A 18 -16.43 7.11 -0.68
N GLY A 19 -16.61 6.63 -1.92
CA GLY A 19 -17.60 7.18 -2.83
C GLY A 19 -17.47 6.67 -4.26
N THR A 20 -18.24 7.30 -5.14
CA THR A 20 -18.19 7.04 -6.59
C THR A 20 -18.14 8.33 -7.39
N SER A 21 -17.60 8.28 -8.60
CA SER A 21 -17.59 9.41 -9.55
C SER A 21 -17.73 8.91 -10.99
N GLU A 22 -18.29 9.75 -11.86
CA GLU A 22 -18.33 9.52 -13.31
C GLU A 22 -17.07 10.10 -13.95
N HIS A 23 -16.17 9.23 -14.40
CA HIS A 23 -15.02 9.64 -15.18
C HIS A 23 -15.43 9.80 -16.65
N GLY A 24 -15.25 10.99 -17.23
CA GLY A 24 -15.77 11.31 -18.59
C GLY A 24 -15.34 10.34 -19.70
N VAL A 25 -14.20 9.66 -19.55
CA VAL A 25 -13.72 8.62 -20.48
C VAL A 25 -13.97 7.19 -19.99
N LEU A 26 -13.90 6.97 -18.67
CA LEU A 26 -13.82 5.62 -18.10
C LEU A 26 -15.18 5.18 -17.52
N GLY A 27 -16.20 6.04 -17.54
CA GLY A 27 -17.51 5.80 -16.92
C GLY A 27 -17.44 5.84 -15.40
N LYS A 28 -18.39 5.16 -14.73
CA LYS A 28 -18.50 5.12 -13.27
C LYS A 28 -17.28 4.48 -12.62
N ARG A 29 -16.84 5.06 -11.51
CA ARG A 29 -15.65 4.65 -10.75
C ARG A 29 -15.93 4.63 -9.27
N TRP A 30 -15.32 3.67 -8.59
CA TRP A 30 -15.46 3.45 -7.15
C TRP A 30 -14.12 3.73 -6.46
N PHE A 31 -14.19 4.53 -5.40
CA PHE A 31 -13.08 4.83 -4.52
C PHE A 31 -13.37 4.18 -3.17
N ALA A 32 -12.46 3.34 -2.70
CA ALA A 32 -12.58 2.68 -1.41
C ALA A 32 -11.26 2.79 -0.65
N ASP A 33 -11.33 2.71 0.68
CA ASP A 33 -10.14 2.50 1.50
C ASP A 33 -9.49 1.18 1.08
N ALA A 34 -8.23 1.25 0.64
CA ALA A 34 -7.55 0.10 0.05
C ALA A 34 -7.32 -1.03 1.06
N ALA A 35 -7.36 -0.74 2.37
CA ALA A 35 -7.30 -1.79 3.39
C ALA A 35 -8.45 -2.80 3.25
N GLY A 36 -9.59 -2.38 2.68
CA GLY A 36 -10.71 -3.26 2.35
C GLY A 36 -10.48 -4.15 1.13
N ASP A 37 -9.57 -3.78 0.23
CA ASP A 37 -9.40 -4.43 -1.07
C ASP A 37 -8.41 -5.61 -1.02
N PRO A 38 -8.84 -6.86 -1.26
CA PRO A 38 -7.96 -8.03 -1.17
C PRO A 38 -6.76 -7.95 -2.11
N VAL A 39 -6.87 -7.27 -3.25
CA VAL A 39 -5.74 -7.10 -4.18
C VAL A 39 -4.66 -6.22 -3.56
N TYR A 40 -5.05 -5.11 -2.93
CA TYR A 40 -4.11 -4.23 -2.25
C TYR A 40 -3.38 -4.95 -1.12
N ARG A 41 -4.11 -5.75 -0.32
CA ARG A 41 -3.53 -6.52 0.79
C ARG A 41 -2.46 -7.49 0.32
N SER A 42 -2.77 -8.29 -0.71
CA SER A 42 -1.82 -9.25 -1.28
C SER A 42 -0.59 -8.56 -1.87
N VAL A 43 -0.78 -7.46 -2.61
CA VAL A 43 0.34 -6.71 -3.21
C VAL A 43 1.21 -6.04 -2.16
N LEU A 44 0.62 -5.47 -1.10
CA LEU A 44 1.37 -4.84 -0.01
C LEU A 44 2.18 -5.88 0.77
N ALA A 45 1.57 -7.01 1.13
CA ALA A 45 2.28 -8.12 1.78
C ALA A 45 3.43 -8.64 0.92
N ALA A 46 3.19 -8.84 -0.39
CA ALA A 46 4.24 -9.26 -1.32
C ALA A 46 5.38 -8.24 -1.41
N THR A 47 5.06 -6.95 -1.51
CA THR A 47 6.05 -5.87 -1.57
C THR A 47 6.92 -5.85 -0.32
N ILE A 48 6.31 -6.00 0.86
CA ILE A 48 7.05 -6.04 2.13
C ILE A 48 7.92 -7.31 2.19
N ALA A 49 7.32 -8.48 2.01
CA ALA A 49 7.96 -9.78 2.17
C ALA A 49 9.11 -10.02 1.19
N GLN A 50 8.96 -9.58 -0.07
CA GLN A 50 9.96 -9.76 -1.13
C GLN A 50 11.01 -8.63 -1.19
N GLY A 51 10.91 -7.64 -0.32
CA GLY A 51 11.78 -6.46 -0.38
C GLY A 51 11.57 -5.62 -1.64
N GLY A 52 10.33 -5.55 -2.14
CA GLY A 52 9.94 -4.77 -3.30
C GLY A 52 10.14 -3.27 -3.11
N ARG A 53 10.10 -2.52 -4.21
CA ARG A 53 10.31 -1.07 -4.24
C ARG A 53 9.22 -0.35 -5.03
N GLU A 54 9.27 0.98 -5.05
CA GLU A 54 8.45 1.79 -5.94
C GLU A 54 8.60 1.39 -7.42
N ALA A 55 7.53 1.60 -8.20
CA ALA A 55 7.57 1.40 -9.64
C ALA A 55 8.38 2.51 -10.33
N ASP A 56 9.00 2.19 -11.45
CA ASP A 56 9.67 3.20 -12.29
C ASP A 56 8.59 4.12 -12.91
N GLU A 57 8.79 5.45 -12.87
CA GLU A 57 7.87 6.44 -13.46
C GLU A 57 8.46 7.05 -14.73
N PHE A 58 7.59 7.28 -15.71
CA PHE A 58 7.94 7.89 -16.99
C PHE A 58 6.99 9.06 -17.30
N SER A 59 7.48 10.07 -18.01
CA SER A 59 6.68 11.15 -18.60
C SER A 59 6.77 11.11 -20.12
N ASP A 60 5.67 11.47 -20.79
CA ASP A 60 5.67 11.77 -22.22
C ASP A 60 6.30 13.16 -22.45
N ASP A 61 7.23 13.26 -23.40
CA ASP A 61 7.91 14.52 -23.75
C ASP A 61 7.12 15.39 -24.75
N GLY A 62 5.91 14.97 -25.13
CA GLY A 62 5.06 15.63 -26.12
C GLY A 62 5.29 15.13 -27.54
N THR A 63 6.28 14.27 -27.77
CA THR A 63 6.53 13.59 -29.06
C THR A 63 6.03 12.14 -29.07
N GLY A 64 5.48 11.66 -27.94
CA GLY A 64 5.11 10.26 -27.74
C GLY A 64 6.26 9.40 -27.21
N ALA A 65 7.43 9.98 -26.93
CA ALA A 65 8.54 9.28 -26.30
C ALA A 65 8.39 9.30 -24.77
N LEU A 66 8.60 8.14 -24.14
CA LEU A 66 8.59 8.01 -22.68
C LEU A 66 9.99 8.26 -22.12
N VAL A 67 10.10 9.24 -21.23
CA VAL A 67 11.35 9.63 -20.56
C VAL A 67 11.27 9.23 -19.08
N PRO A 68 12.26 8.51 -18.53
CA PRO A 68 12.29 8.18 -17.10
C PRO A 68 12.29 9.43 -16.23
N ARG A 69 11.56 9.39 -15.13
CA ARG A 69 11.55 10.46 -14.12
C ARG A 69 12.41 10.08 -12.93
N ASP A 70 13.20 11.04 -12.44
CA ASP A 70 13.78 10.91 -11.12
C ASP A 70 12.69 11.10 -10.08
N LEU A 71 12.39 10.03 -9.36
CA LEU A 71 11.41 10.03 -8.30
C LEU A 71 11.98 10.81 -7.10
N SER A 72 11.15 11.55 -6.38
CA SER A 72 11.58 12.18 -5.11
C SER A 72 11.15 11.38 -3.88
N THR A 73 10.27 10.39 -4.08
CA THR A 73 9.84 9.43 -3.07
C THR A 73 10.50 8.08 -3.35
N ARG A 74 10.99 7.42 -2.31
CA ARG A 74 11.52 6.05 -2.38
C ARG A 74 10.74 5.19 -1.40
N VAL A 75 10.41 3.96 -1.79
CA VAL A 75 9.69 3.00 -0.97
C VAL A 75 10.44 1.68 -0.99
N ARG A 76 10.56 1.01 0.15
CA ARG A 76 11.22 -0.30 0.21
C ARG A 76 10.59 -1.20 1.25
N GLY A 77 10.27 -2.43 0.85
CA GLY A 77 10.00 -3.52 1.78
C GLY A 77 11.28 -4.01 2.44
N SER A 78 11.24 -4.38 3.72
CA SER A 78 12.43 -4.86 4.44
C SER A 78 12.74 -6.35 4.23
N GLY A 79 11.82 -7.09 3.59
CA GLY A 79 12.04 -8.50 3.28
C GLY A 79 13.04 -8.72 2.14
N GLU A 80 13.07 -9.94 1.62
CA GLU A 80 14.06 -10.40 0.66
C GLU A 80 13.47 -11.34 -0.39
N PRO A 81 14.03 -11.38 -1.61
CA PRO A 81 13.53 -12.25 -2.67
C PRO A 81 13.46 -13.72 -2.25
N GLY A 82 12.33 -14.36 -2.51
CA GLY A 82 12.09 -15.77 -2.19
C GLY A 82 11.47 -16.02 -0.82
N ARG A 83 11.31 -14.98 0.03
CA ARG A 83 10.58 -15.11 1.30
C ARG A 83 9.12 -15.49 1.05
N LEU A 84 8.50 -16.25 1.95
CA LEU A 84 7.08 -16.57 1.83
C LEU A 84 6.23 -15.31 1.96
N ILE A 85 5.19 -15.20 1.13
CA ILE A 85 4.20 -14.12 1.19
C ILE A 85 2.98 -14.66 1.94
N PRO A 86 2.56 -14.04 3.06
CA PRO A 86 1.34 -14.45 3.74
C PRO A 86 0.10 -14.11 2.92
N ASP A 87 -0.91 -14.98 2.96
CA ASP A 87 -2.20 -14.72 2.32
C ASP A 87 -3.07 -13.86 3.24
N LEU A 88 -3.29 -12.61 2.85
CA LEU A 88 -4.13 -11.65 3.55
C LEU A 88 -5.46 -11.37 2.83
N SER A 89 -5.80 -12.16 1.80
CA SER A 89 -7.00 -11.93 1.00
C SER A 89 -8.28 -12.04 1.83
N ALA A 90 -8.32 -12.97 2.78
CA ALA A 90 -9.43 -13.21 3.70
C ALA A 90 -9.27 -12.55 5.09
N ALA A 91 -8.23 -11.73 5.28
CA ALA A 91 -7.95 -11.11 6.57
C ALA A 91 -9.14 -10.28 7.09
N THR A 92 -9.37 -10.33 8.40
CA THR A 92 -10.31 -9.43 9.07
C THR A 92 -9.68 -8.05 9.19
N VAL A 93 -10.47 -7.00 8.99
CA VAL A 93 -9.97 -5.62 9.01
C VAL A 93 -10.57 -4.87 10.19
N SER A 94 -9.70 -4.24 10.99
CA SER A 94 -10.12 -3.45 12.14
C SER A 94 -9.32 -2.15 12.25
N ALA A 95 -9.92 -1.13 12.86
CA ALA A 95 -9.22 0.10 13.22
C ALA A 95 -8.71 -0.03 14.66
N VAL A 96 -7.41 0.21 14.87
CA VAL A 96 -6.77 0.13 16.18
C VAL A 96 -6.01 1.44 16.39
N GLY A 97 -6.57 2.36 17.17
CA GLY A 97 -5.97 3.70 17.35
C GLY A 97 -5.74 4.41 16.01
N HIS A 98 -4.48 4.61 15.64
CA HIS A 98 -4.06 5.29 14.41
C HIS A 98 -3.59 4.33 13.30
N LEU A 99 -3.85 3.03 13.41
CA LEU A 99 -3.55 2.06 12.36
C LEU A 99 -4.80 1.29 11.93
N THR A 100 -4.72 0.69 10.75
CA THR A 100 -5.67 -0.34 10.32
C THR A 100 -4.96 -1.67 10.33
N ARG A 101 -5.49 -2.61 11.12
CA ARG A 101 -4.97 -3.95 11.27
C ARG A 101 -5.71 -4.90 10.35
N LEU A 102 -4.93 -5.72 9.66
CA LEU A 102 -5.38 -6.87 8.90
C LEU A 102 -4.89 -8.12 9.61
N ASP A 103 -5.82 -8.87 10.17
CA ASP A 103 -5.53 -10.06 10.95
C ASP A 103 -5.94 -11.30 10.13
N ALA A 104 -4.94 -12.09 9.75
CA ALA A 104 -5.10 -13.42 9.17
C ALA A 104 -4.52 -14.44 10.17
N ASP A 105 -5.04 -15.67 10.16
CA ASP A 105 -4.80 -16.69 11.20
C ASP A 105 -3.34 -16.83 11.70
N SER A 106 -2.35 -16.62 10.81
CA SER A 106 -0.92 -16.71 11.14
C SER A 106 -0.11 -15.45 10.86
N SER A 107 -0.74 -14.34 10.46
CA SER A 107 -0.01 -13.14 10.03
C SER A 107 -0.81 -11.86 10.27
N VAL A 108 -0.11 -10.81 10.67
CA VAL A 108 -0.71 -9.51 10.94
C VAL A 108 -0.05 -8.45 10.08
N LEU A 109 -0.84 -7.71 9.31
CA LEU A 109 -0.40 -6.53 8.57
C LEU A 109 -1.04 -5.29 9.18
N ASP A 110 -0.22 -4.37 9.68
CA ASP A 110 -0.69 -3.08 10.15
C ASP A 110 -0.34 -1.98 9.14
N ILE A 111 -1.34 -1.19 8.78
CA ILE A 111 -1.20 -0.01 7.93
C ILE A 111 -1.27 1.23 8.82
N LEU A 112 -0.19 2.02 8.87
CA LEU A 112 -0.13 3.22 9.68
C LEU A 112 -0.91 4.35 9.00
N ARG A 113 -1.96 4.85 9.66
CA ARG A 113 -2.78 5.98 9.15
C ARG A 113 -2.20 7.33 9.57
N ILE A 114 -1.46 7.36 10.68
CA ILE A 114 -0.59 8.46 11.07
C ILE A 114 0.83 7.92 11.09
N VAL A 115 1.71 8.52 10.28
CA VAL A 115 3.12 8.13 10.21
C VAL A 115 3.87 8.85 11.31
N ASP A 116 4.55 8.08 12.17
CA ASP A 116 5.51 8.61 13.14
C ASP A 116 6.93 8.47 12.57
N PRO A 117 7.60 9.58 12.21
CA PRO A 117 8.97 9.55 11.72
C PRO A 117 10.00 9.03 12.73
N ALA A 118 9.65 9.01 14.02
CA ALA A 118 10.52 8.52 15.09
C ALA A 118 10.32 7.02 15.38
N ALA A 119 9.38 6.35 14.71
CA ALA A 119 9.13 4.93 14.90
C ALA A 119 10.38 4.10 14.54
N VAL A 120 10.78 3.23 15.47
CA VAL A 120 11.95 2.35 15.34
C VAL A 120 11.48 0.96 14.91
N GLU A 121 12.28 0.32 14.05
CA GLU A 121 12.01 -1.07 13.69
C GLU A 121 12.23 -2.02 14.85
N ARG A 122 11.51 -3.13 14.78
CA ARG A 122 11.76 -4.30 15.60
C ARG A 122 12.33 -5.40 14.71
N ASP A 123 13.21 -6.22 15.27
CA ASP A 123 13.87 -7.31 14.54
C ASP A 123 12.92 -8.48 14.22
N ASP A 124 11.76 -8.54 14.89
CA ASP A 124 10.76 -9.59 14.77
C ASP A 124 9.65 -9.29 13.74
N GLN A 125 9.74 -8.17 13.02
CA GLN A 125 8.74 -7.77 12.02
C GLN A 125 9.38 -7.34 10.70
N LEU A 126 8.61 -7.43 9.61
CA LEU A 126 8.93 -6.77 8.36
C LEU A 126 8.23 -5.41 8.26
N THR A 127 8.71 -4.54 7.39
CA THR A 127 8.21 -3.18 7.23
C THR A 127 8.12 -2.76 5.76
N LEU A 128 7.16 -1.89 5.46
CA LEU A 128 7.24 -0.99 4.30
C LEU A 128 7.76 0.35 4.79
N ARG A 129 8.81 0.86 4.16
CA ARG A 129 9.47 2.11 4.55
C ARG A 129 9.48 3.08 3.39
N ALA A 130 9.47 4.37 3.68
CA ALA A 130 9.58 5.38 2.65
C ALA A 130 10.37 6.62 3.08
N THR A 131 11.00 7.28 2.11
CA THR A 131 11.55 8.63 2.21
C THR A 131 10.90 9.53 1.16
N TRP A 132 10.80 10.82 1.46
CA TRP A 132 10.24 11.84 0.55
C TRP A 132 10.86 13.21 0.88
N PRO A 133 10.65 14.26 0.08
CA PRO A 133 11.21 15.58 0.36
C PRO A 133 10.84 16.08 1.76
N GLY A 134 11.84 16.39 2.57
CA GLY A 134 11.67 16.80 3.98
C GLY A 134 11.74 15.64 4.99
N GLN A 135 11.71 14.39 4.55
CA GLN A 135 11.84 13.19 5.39
C GLN A 135 12.99 12.31 4.89
N THR A 136 14.20 12.61 5.34
CA THR A 136 15.44 11.96 4.87
C THR A 136 15.69 10.61 5.53
N MET A 137 15.22 10.42 6.76
CA MET A 137 15.23 9.11 7.44
C MET A 137 14.00 8.29 7.03
N PRO A 138 14.14 7.01 6.66
CA PRO A 138 13.01 6.19 6.25
C PRO A 138 11.95 6.08 7.36
N ALA A 139 10.75 6.56 7.07
CA ALA A 139 9.60 6.39 7.95
C ALA A 139 8.91 5.05 7.66
N ILE A 140 8.38 4.41 8.70
CA ILE A 140 7.61 3.17 8.55
C ILE A 140 6.18 3.54 8.11
N LEU A 141 5.67 2.84 7.09
CA LEU A 141 4.31 3.03 6.56
C LEU A 141 3.39 1.85 6.89
N ALA A 142 3.96 0.65 6.98
CA ALA A 142 3.25 -0.57 7.34
C ALA A 142 4.21 -1.58 7.98
N THR A 143 3.68 -2.49 8.78
CA THR A 143 4.43 -3.61 9.38
C THR A 143 3.76 -4.94 9.04
N LEU A 144 4.55 -5.99 8.90
CA LEU A 144 4.07 -7.35 8.60
C LEU A 144 4.75 -8.34 9.55
N GLU A 145 3.94 -9.05 10.33
CA GLU A 145 4.33 -10.11 11.26
C GLU A 145 3.84 -11.48 10.75
#